data_AF-A0A920SP61-F1
#
_entry.id   AF-A0A920SP61-F1
#
_cell.length_a   1.000
_cell.length_b   1.000
_cell.length_c   1.000
_cell.angle_alpha   90.00
_cell.angle_beta   90.00
_cell.angle_gamma   90.00
#
_symmetry.space_group_name_H-M   'P 1'
#
loop_
_entity.id
_entity.type
_entity.pdbx_description
1 polymer ?
#
loop_
_entity_poly.entity_id
_entity_poly.type
_entity_poly.pdbx_seq_one_letter_code
_entity_poly.pdbx_strand_id
1 'polypeptide(L)'
;MRPNKSPLGLGLVLLLIGLSGCEEIEQVQDRFRDMTPHEAYQASLSDAGLTSTALGRDWLLAAHQSVQAPVEISLPFQEEGFITPEQPSAGRVSFDDRSGSAPYC
;
A
#
# COMPACT_ATOMS: atom_id res chain seq x y z
N MET A 1 24.40 48.65 18.70
CA MET A 1 24.03 47.33 19.26
C MET A 1 24.22 46.25 18.19
N ARG A 2 25.11 45.26 18.40
CA ARG A 2 25.19 44.07 17.53
C ARG A 2 24.25 43.01 18.12
N PRO A 3 23.25 42.50 17.38
CA PRO A 3 22.34 41.49 17.92
C PRO A 3 23.14 40.19 18.10
N ASN A 4 23.21 39.71 19.34
CA ASN A 4 23.80 38.43 19.67
C ASN A 4 22.93 37.30 19.07
N LYS A 5 23.32 36.79 17.89
CA LYS A 5 22.72 35.59 17.32
C LYS A 5 23.26 34.39 18.10
N SER A 6 22.56 34.01 19.17
CA SER A 6 22.92 32.82 19.94
C SER A 6 22.72 31.56 19.07
N PRO A 7 23.80 30.86 18.65
CA PRO A 7 23.68 29.63 17.85
C PRO A 7 23.03 28.48 18.64
N LEU A 8 22.96 28.63 19.97
CA LEU A 8 22.29 27.73 20.90
C LEU A 8 20.80 27.54 20.59
N GLY A 9 20.10 28.58 20.12
CA GLY A 9 18.67 28.48 19.81
C GLY A 9 18.39 27.56 18.62
N LEU A 10 19.24 27.62 17.59
CA LEU A 10 19.12 26.78 16.40
C LEU A 10 19.42 25.31 16.71
N GLY A 11 20.45 25.07 17.52
CA GLY A 11 20.82 23.72 17.96
C GLY A 11 19.71 23.05 18.78
N LEU A 12 19.06 23.79 19.68
CA LEU A 12 17.94 23.29 20.48
C LEU A 12 16.73 22.95 19.60
N VAL A 13 16.40 23.79 18.62
CA VAL A 13 15.28 23.55 17.70
C VAL A 13 15.54 22.31 16.83
N LEU A 14 16.75 22.16 16.28
CA LEU A 14 17.13 20.97 15.52
C LEU A 14 17.11 19.69 16.37
N LEU A 15 17.52 19.77 17.63
CA LEU A 15 17.45 18.66 18.58
C LEU A 15 15.99 18.24 18.86
N LEU A 16 15.10 19.21 19.07
CA LEU A 16 13.68 18.95 19.32
C LEU A 16 12.98 18.34 18.09
N ILE A 17 13.32 18.78 16.88
CA ILE A 17 12.80 18.20 15.63
C ILE A 17 13.32 16.76 15.45
N GLY A 18 14.60 16.50 15.73
CA GLY A 18 15.19 15.15 15.65
C GLY A 18 14.57 14.15 16.63
N LEU A 19 14.17 14.61 17.82
CA LEU A 19 13.47 13.79 18.83
C LEU A 19 12.01 13.47 18.45
N SER A 20 11.42 14.22 17.53
CA SER A 20 10.01 14.05 17.12
C SER A 20 9.83 13.06 15.96
N GLY A 21 10.91 12.50 15.41
CA GLY A 21 10.88 11.62 14.24
C GLY A 21 10.94 10.11 14.54
N CYS A 22 11.12 9.72 15.81
CA CYS A 22 11.05 8.32 16.24
C CYS A 22 9.61 7.99 16.68
N GLU A 23 8.65 8.06 15.76
CA GLU A 23 7.38 7.36 15.96
C GLU A 23 7.43 6.06 15.15
N GLU A 24 7.24 4.95 15.87
CA GLU A 24 7.34 3.60 15.38
C GLU A 24 6.18 3.33 14.42
N ILE A 25 6.47 3.22 13.12
CA ILE A 25 5.50 2.86 12.05
C ILE A 25 4.83 1.48 12.28
N GLU A 26 5.20 0.77 13.34
CA GLU A 26 4.67 -0.55 13.68
C GLU A 26 3.18 -0.53 14.06
N GLN A 27 2.65 0.56 14.60
CA GLN A 27 1.26 0.58 15.09
C GLN A 27 0.22 0.44 13.98
N VAL A 28 0.52 0.90 12.76
CA VAL A 28 -0.38 0.72 11.60
C VAL A 28 -0.34 -0.74 11.12
N GLN A 29 0.82 -1.39 11.14
CA GLN A 29 0.94 -2.79 10.72
C GLN A 29 0.30 -3.77 11.72
N ASP A 30 0.41 -3.49 13.03
CA ASP A 30 -0.13 -4.37 14.07
C ASP A 30 -1.65 -4.52 13.99
N ARG A 31 -2.37 -3.44 13.64
CA ARG A 31 -3.84 -3.44 13.44
C ARG A 31 -4.29 -4.35 12.30
N PHE A 32 -3.47 -4.55 11.27
CA PHE A 32 -3.82 -5.33 10.08
C PHE A 32 -3.23 -6.73 10.08
N ARG A 33 -2.55 -7.15 11.16
CA ARG A 33 -1.76 -8.39 11.18
C ARG A 33 -2.61 -9.67 11.04
N ASP A 34 -3.87 -9.62 11.45
CA ASP A 34 -4.83 -10.72 11.28
C ASP A 34 -5.59 -10.69 9.94
N MET A 35 -5.39 -9.65 9.12
CA MET A 35 -6.06 -9.48 7.83
C MET A 35 -5.20 -9.99 6.68
N THR A 36 -5.83 -10.52 5.64
CA THR A 36 -5.15 -10.72 4.36
C THR A 36 -4.71 -9.36 3.78
N PRO A 37 -3.65 -9.29 2.95
CA PRO A 37 -3.26 -8.03 2.30
C PRO A 37 -4.41 -7.32 1.56
N HIS A 38 -5.32 -8.10 0.97
CA HIS A 38 -6.54 -7.58 0.34
C HIS A 38 -7.48 -6.89 1.34
N GLU A 39 -7.77 -7.55 2.46
CA GLU A 39 -8.62 -7.01 3.53
C GLU A 39 -7.98 -5.79 4.20
N ALA A 40 -6.66 -5.84 4.46
CA ALA A 40 -5.91 -4.72 5.02
C ALA A 40 -5.96 -3.48 4.11
N TYR A 41 -5.78 -3.68 2.79
CA TYR A 41 -5.92 -2.61 1.82
C TYR A 41 -7.34 -2.02 1.81
N GLN A 42 -8.36 -2.88 1.78
CA GLN A 42 -9.76 -2.43 1.84
C GLN A 42 -10.07 -1.65 3.12
N ALA A 43 -9.56 -2.09 4.27
CA ALA A 43 -9.71 -1.39 5.53
C ALA A 43 -8.99 -0.03 5.51
N SER A 44 -7.79 0.06 4.92
CA SER A 44 -7.06 1.33 4.76
C SER A 44 -7.83 2.36 3.92
N LEU A 45 -8.49 1.91 2.84
CA LEU A 45 -9.34 2.78 2.02
C LEU A 45 -10.55 3.30 2.81
N SER A 46 -11.10 2.45 3.68
CA SER A 46 -12.23 2.82 4.53
C SER A 46 -11.82 3.82 5.61
N ASP A 47 -10.70 3.58 6.30
CA ASP A 47 -10.18 4.47 7.34
C ASP A 47 -9.79 5.85 6.76
N ALA A 48 -9.32 5.89 5.50
CA ALA A 48 -9.06 7.12 4.76
C ALA A 48 -10.33 7.81 4.22
N GLY A 49 -11.51 7.22 4.39
CA GLY A 49 -12.78 7.72 3.87
C GLY A 49 -12.94 7.60 2.34
N LEU A 50 -12.00 6.94 1.66
CA LEU A 50 -11.97 6.84 0.20
C LEU A 50 -13.07 5.93 -0.35
N THR A 51 -13.54 4.96 0.44
CA THR A 51 -14.67 4.08 0.08
C THR A 51 -15.99 4.83 -0.10
N SER A 52 -16.10 6.05 0.43
CA SER A 52 -17.27 6.91 0.24
C SER A 52 -17.25 7.67 -1.10
N THR A 53 -16.10 7.72 -1.77
CA THR A 53 -15.94 8.39 -3.07
C THR A 53 -16.41 7.50 -4.21
N ALA A 54 -16.80 8.09 -5.34
CA ALA A 54 -17.14 7.31 -6.53
C ALA A 54 -15.97 6.44 -6.98
N LEU A 55 -14.80 7.05 -7.14
CA LEU A 55 -13.59 6.38 -7.59
C LEU A 55 -13.16 5.24 -6.65
N GLY A 56 -13.22 5.46 -5.33
CA GLY A 56 -12.87 4.41 -4.36
C GLY A 56 -13.81 3.22 -4.37
N ARG A 57 -15.12 3.43 -4.62
CA ARG A 57 -16.06 2.32 -4.82
C ARG A 57 -15.76 1.52 -6.08
N ASP A 58 -15.39 2.21 -7.16
CA ASP A 58 -15.06 1.56 -8.42
C ASP A 58 -13.80 0.68 -8.27
N TRP A 59 -12.78 1.16 -7.53
CA TRP A 59 -11.60 0.36 -7.17
C TRP A 59 -11.94 -0.89 -6.37
N LEU A 60 -12.80 -0.77 -5.36
CA LEU A 60 -13.24 -1.92 -4.56
C LEU A 60 -14.02 -2.93 -5.40
N LEU A 61 -14.86 -2.45 -6.30
CA LEU A 61 -15.66 -3.30 -7.18
C LEU A 61 -14.77 -4.05 -8.18
N ALA A 62 -13.79 -3.37 -8.79
CA ALA A 62 -12.81 -3.99 -9.68
C ALA A 62 -11.99 -5.07 -8.95
N ALA A 63 -11.52 -4.79 -7.73
CA ALA A 63 -10.79 -5.74 -6.89
C ALA A 63 -11.65 -6.97 -6.55
N HIS A 64 -12.90 -6.78 -6.13
CA HIS A 64 -13.80 -7.90 -5.84
C HIS A 64 -14.07 -8.77 -7.07
N GLN A 65 -14.23 -8.16 -8.24
CA GLN A 65 -14.46 -8.91 -9.49
C GLN A 65 -13.25 -9.74 -9.91
N SER A 66 -12.03 -9.20 -9.79
CA SER A 66 -10.82 -9.92 -10.16
C SER A 66 -10.65 -11.19 -9.31
N VAL A 67 -11.00 -11.13 -8.03
CA VAL A 67 -10.94 -12.27 -7.09
C VAL A 67 -11.85 -13.42 -7.54
N GLN A 68 -13.03 -13.11 -8.07
CA GLN A 68 -14.08 -14.08 -8.46
C GLN A 68 -13.82 -14.72 -9.82
N ALA A 69 -13.11 -14.02 -10.72
CA ALA A 69 -12.87 -14.45 -12.09
C ALA A 69 -11.36 -14.35 -12.43
N PRO A 70 -10.52 -15.22 -11.84
CA PRO A 70 -9.10 -15.23 -12.14
C PRO A 70 -8.83 -15.65 -13.59
N VAL A 71 -7.79 -15.07 -14.19
CA VAL A 71 -7.29 -15.42 -15.52
C VAL A 71 -6.32 -16.60 -15.39
N GLU A 72 -6.58 -17.68 -16.12
CA GLU A 72 -5.63 -18.81 -16.19
C GLU A 72 -4.42 -18.45 -17.05
N ILE A 73 -3.22 -18.68 -16.51
CA ILE A 73 -1.94 -18.41 -17.16
C ILE A 73 -1.04 -19.65 -17.16
N SER A 74 -0.18 -19.73 -18.16
CA SER A 74 0.86 -20.77 -18.28
C SER A 74 2.22 -20.21 -17.89
N LEU A 75 3.04 -21.03 -17.22
CA LEU A 75 4.39 -20.66 -16.81
C LEU A 75 5.42 -20.86 -17.94
N PRO A 76 6.49 -20.04 -18.01
CA PRO A 76 6.77 -18.88 -17.15
C PRO A 76 5.93 -17.67 -17.56
N PHE A 77 5.32 -17.01 -16.58
CA PHE A 77 4.53 -15.81 -16.77
C PHE A 77 5.22 -14.63 -16.11
N GLN A 78 5.20 -13.48 -16.79
CA GLN A 78 5.64 -12.20 -16.24
C GLN A 78 4.47 -11.24 -16.38
N GLU A 79 4.07 -10.63 -15.27
CA GLU A 79 3.00 -9.64 -15.27
C GLU A 79 3.56 -8.30 -15.79
N GLU A 80 2.97 -7.81 -16.87
CA GLU A 80 3.22 -6.46 -17.39
C GLU A 80 1.92 -5.67 -17.30
N GLY A 81 2.00 -4.49 -16.69
CA GLY A 81 0.81 -3.67 -16.49
C GLY A 81 1.15 -2.29 -15.96
N PHE A 82 0.27 -1.34 -16.26
CA PHE A 82 0.32 0.00 -15.72
C PHE A 82 -1.01 0.31 -15.07
N ILE A 83 -0.97 0.60 -13.77
CA ILE A 83 -2.16 0.93 -12.99
C ILE A 83 -2.16 2.45 -12.78
N THR A 84 -3.15 3.13 -13.35
CA THR A 84 -3.36 4.57 -13.15
C THR A 84 -4.38 4.80 -12.05
N PRO A 85 -4.18 5.78 -11.15
CA PRO A 85 -5.12 6.04 -10.05
C PRO A 85 -6.54 6.38 -10.51
N GLU A 86 -6.67 6.98 -11.70
CA GLU A 86 -7.93 7.47 -12.26
C GLU A 86 -8.72 6.40 -13.02
N GLN A 87 -8.11 5.23 -13.31
CA GLN A 87 -8.76 4.14 -14.04
C GLN A 87 -8.77 2.85 -13.18
N PRO A 88 -9.88 2.61 -12.46
CA PRO A 88 -10.07 1.41 -11.66
C PRO A 88 -9.88 0.13 -12.48
N SER A 89 -8.86 -0.66 -12.13
CA SER A 89 -8.56 -1.94 -12.77
C SER A 89 -7.87 -2.88 -11.80
N ALA A 90 -8.22 -4.17 -11.85
CA ALA A 90 -7.57 -5.19 -11.02
C ALA A 90 -7.54 -6.51 -11.78
N GLY A 91 -6.46 -7.27 -11.60
CA GLY A 91 -6.28 -8.60 -12.16
C GLY A 91 -6.00 -9.62 -11.06
N ARG A 92 -6.51 -10.84 -11.23
CA ARG A 92 -6.06 -12.02 -10.48
C ARG A 92 -5.66 -13.07 -11.51
N VAL A 93 -4.54 -13.72 -11.27
CA VAL A 93 -4.07 -14.83 -12.09
C VAL A 93 -4.18 -16.16 -11.33
N SER A 94 -4.43 -17.23 -12.07
CA SER A 94 -4.37 -18.61 -11.59
C SER A 94 -3.44 -19.39 -12.51
N PHE A 95 -2.67 -20.32 -11.95
CA PHE A 95 -1.71 -21.12 -12.71
C PHE A 95 -2.34 -22.47 -13.07
N ASP A 96 -2.13 -22.93 -14.31
CA ASP A 96 -2.43 -24.31 -14.69
C ASP A 96 -1.33 -25.25 -14.14
N ASP A 97 -1.72 -26.28 -13.38
CA ASP A 97 -0.83 -27.25 -12.72
C ASP A 97 -0.21 -28.26 -13.71
N ARG A 98 -0.33 -28.05 -15.02
CA ARG A 98 0.25 -28.95 -16.03
C ARG A 98 1.77 -28.82 -16.18
N SER A 99 2.38 -27.79 -15.62
CA SER A 99 3.83 -27.57 -15.71
C SER A 99 4.51 -27.98 -14.41
N GLY A 100 4.97 -29.23 -14.36
CA GLY A 100 5.85 -29.69 -13.30
C GLY A 100 7.07 -28.77 -13.17
N SER A 101 7.21 -28.17 -11.99
CA SER A 101 8.35 -27.37 -11.50
C SER A 101 8.63 -26.04 -12.22
N ALA A 102 8.24 -24.93 -11.56
CA ALA A 102 9.00 -23.70 -11.62
C ALA A 102 9.31 -23.24 -10.19
N PRO A 103 10.57 -22.89 -9.86
CA PRO A 103 10.95 -22.41 -8.54
C PRO A 103 10.41 -20.98 -8.33
N TYR A 104 9.73 -20.80 -7.20
CA TYR A 104 9.21 -19.51 -6.75
C TYR A 104 10.34 -18.50 -6.51
N CYS A 105 10.17 -17.28 -7.02
CA CYS A 105 10.69 -16.05 -6.42
C CYS A 105 9.50 -15.09 -6.27
#